data_AF-A0AAW5TNG1-F1
#
_entry.id   AF-A0AAW5TNG1-F1
#
_cell.length_a   1.000
_cell.length_b   1.000
_cell.length_c   1.000
_cell.angle_alpha   90.00
_cell.angle_beta   90.00
_cell.angle_gamma   90.00
#
_symmetry.space_group_name_H-M   'P 1'
#
loop_
_entity.id
_entity.type
_entity.pdbx_description
1 polymer ?
#
loop_
_entity_poly.entity_id
_entity_poly.type
_entity_poly.pdbx_seq_one_letter_code
_entity_poly.pdbx_strand_id
1 'polypeptide(L)'
;YGKDSVDYTKGFAGKMVEYLVDELSKQGYHLLIEGTLRTTQVPRQTAQLLRKKGYHISLAVIGTKPELSYLSTLIRYEELYTINPNQARATPKEHHDGIVEHLVDNLRELENDKLFDRIQIYQRDRTCIYDSETDEISAATVLQGCLFGKWSKVEEEMMKAGQERLRDLCWKNGSSGIF
;
A
#
# COMPACT_ATOMS: atom_id res chain seq x y z
N TYR A 1 26.09 1.37 4.69
CA TYR A 1 25.14 2.06 3.81
C TYR A 1 24.01 2.79 4.54
N GLY A 2 23.83 2.66 5.87
CA GLY A 2 22.94 3.55 6.65
C GLY A 2 21.54 3.78 6.03
N LYS A 3 21.09 5.04 6.02
CA LYS A 3 19.82 5.48 5.41
C LYS A 3 19.76 5.21 3.89
N ASP A 4 20.90 5.20 3.21
CA ASP A 4 20.99 5.02 1.75
C ASP A 4 20.99 3.54 1.33
N SER A 5 20.97 2.60 2.28
CA SER A 5 21.00 1.17 2.00
C SER A 5 19.87 0.69 1.06
N VAL A 6 18.72 1.37 1.07
CA VAL A 6 17.60 1.10 0.15
C VAL A 6 18.04 1.25 -1.32
N ASP A 7 18.82 2.27 -1.64
CA ASP A 7 19.23 2.54 -3.02
C ASP A 7 20.17 1.50 -3.60
N TYR A 8 20.97 0.86 -2.74
CA TYR A 8 21.86 -0.23 -3.12
C TYR A 8 21.15 -1.59 -3.19
N THR A 9 20.08 -1.80 -2.41
CA THR A 9 19.38 -3.10 -2.35
C THR A 9 18.17 -3.21 -3.27
N LYS A 10 17.56 -2.09 -3.69
CA LYS A 10 16.32 -2.09 -4.48
C LYS A 10 16.43 -2.86 -5.80
N GLY A 11 17.57 -2.77 -6.48
CA GLY A 11 17.79 -3.48 -7.75
C GLY A 11 17.84 -5.00 -7.58
N PHE A 12 18.46 -5.49 -6.51
CA PHE A 12 18.48 -6.92 -6.19
C PHE A 12 17.10 -7.42 -5.76
N ALA A 13 16.44 -6.68 -4.84
CA ALA A 13 15.12 -7.05 -4.35
C ALA A 13 14.07 -7.11 -5.48
N GLY A 14 14.08 -6.13 -6.39
CA GLY A 14 13.20 -6.12 -7.55
C GLY A 14 13.41 -7.35 -8.45
N LYS A 15 14.65 -7.66 -8.80
CA LYS A 15 14.98 -8.86 -9.59
C LYS A 15 14.57 -10.17 -8.90
N MET A 16 14.68 -10.23 -7.58
CA MET A 16 14.26 -11.40 -6.81
C MET A 16 12.74 -11.58 -6.85
N VAL A 17 11.98 -10.49 -6.72
CA VAL A 17 10.51 -10.53 -6.85
C VAL A 17 10.11 -10.98 -8.27
N GLU A 18 10.71 -10.40 -9.31
CA GLU A 18 10.46 -10.79 -10.70
C GLU A 18 10.73 -12.28 -10.93
N TYR A 19 11.87 -12.78 -10.45
CA TYR A 19 12.26 -14.18 -10.57
C TYR A 19 11.28 -15.11 -9.84
N LEU A 20 10.92 -14.79 -8.59
CA LEU A 20 9.98 -15.60 -7.81
C LEU A 20 8.58 -15.60 -8.43
N VAL A 21 8.09 -14.46 -8.91
CA VAL A 21 6.81 -14.38 -9.61
C VAL A 21 6.86 -15.23 -10.88
N ASP A 22 7.93 -15.19 -11.66
CA ASP A 22 8.05 -15.99 -12.88
C ASP A 22 8.10 -17.50 -12.61
N GLU A 23 8.95 -17.95 -11.67
CA GLU A 23 9.14 -19.37 -11.38
C GLU A 23 7.95 -20.00 -10.64
N LEU A 24 7.37 -19.30 -9.65
CA LEU A 24 6.21 -19.83 -8.93
C LEU A 24 4.96 -19.85 -9.81
N SER A 25 4.82 -18.89 -10.74
CA SER A 25 3.69 -18.90 -11.67
C SER A 25 3.79 -19.99 -12.74
N LYS A 26 4.99 -20.45 -13.12
CA LYS A 26 5.14 -21.64 -13.99
C LYS A 26 4.65 -22.92 -13.31
N GLN A 27 4.72 -22.97 -11.98
CA GLN A 27 4.32 -24.11 -11.17
C GLN A 27 2.83 -24.10 -10.75
N GLY A 28 2.09 -23.03 -11.07
CA GLY A 28 0.66 -22.94 -10.79
C GLY A 28 0.31 -22.55 -9.35
N TYR A 29 1.25 -22.02 -8.56
CA TYR A 29 0.96 -21.55 -7.20
C TYR A 29 0.03 -20.32 -7.21
N HIS A 30 -0.84 -20.21 -6.21
CA HIS A 30 -1.55 -18.95 -5.94
C HIS A 30 -0.58 -17.91 -5.38
N LEU A 31 -0.63 -16.69 -5.93
CA LEU A 31 0.30 -15.62 -5.61
C LEU A 31 -0.43 -14.41 -5.02
N LEU A 32 0.07 -13.89 -3.91
CA LEU A 32 -0.24 -12.55 -3.42
C LEU A 32 1.00 -11.68 -3.62
N ILE A 33 0.92 -10.74 -4.57
CA ILE A 33 2.05 -9.87 -4.95
C ILE A 33 1.81 -8.49 -4.36
N GLU A 34 2.69 -8.05 -3.48
CA GLU A 34 2.62 -6.72 -2.86
C GLU A 34 3.01 -5.63 -3.85
N GLY A 35 2.31 -4.51 -3.80
CA GLY A 35 2.59 -3.36 -4.63
C GLY A 35 1.87 -2.11 -4.13
N THR A 36 2.47 -0.95 -4.42
CA THR A 36 1.95 0.36 -3.99
C THR A 36 1.06 1.05 -5.02
N LEU A 37 0.94 0.46 -6.21
CA LEU A 37 0.23 1.05 -7.35
C LEU A 37 0.70 2.48 -7.71
N ARG A 38 1.96 2.83 -7.41
CA ARG A 38 2.57 4.14 -7.75
C ARG A 38 2.53 4.45 -9.24
N THR A 39 2.60 3.42 -10.08
CA THR A 39 2.49 3.50 -11.54
C THR A 39 1.61 2.37 -12.04
N THR A 40 0.99 2.54 -13.20
CA THR A 40 0.20 1.48 -13.85
C THR A 40 1.05 0.46 -14.60
N GLN A 41 2.28 0.80 -14.98
CA GLN A 41 3.14 -0.05 -15.81
C GLN A 41 3.47 -1.40 -15.18
N VAL A 42 3.92 -1.41 -13.92
CA VAL A 42 4.29 -2.64 -13.19
C VAL A 42 3.09 -3.58 -13.04
N PRO A 43 1.95 -3.17 -12.47
CA PRO A 43 0.79 -4.07 -12.35
C PRO A 43 0.27 -4.54 -13.72
N ARG A 44 0.32 -3.70 -14.76
CA ARG A 44 -0.04 -4.09 -16.14
C ARG A 44 0.86 -5.20 -16.68
N GLN A 45 2.18 -5.05 -16.55
CA GLN A 45 3.14 -6.05 -17.01
C GLN A 45 2.99 -7.37 -16.25
N THR A 46 2.84 -7.31 -14.92
CA THR A 46 2.63 -8.49 -14.08
C THR A 46 1.32 -9.20 -14.42
N ALA A 47 0.22 -8.46 -14.60
CA ALA A 47 -1.06 -9.03 -14.99
C ALA A 47 -0.98 -9.72 -16.37
N GLN A 48 -0.37 -9.07 -17.36
CA GLN A 48 -0.20 -9.66 -18.70
C GLN A 48 0.69 -10.92 -18.67
N LEU A 49 1.74 -10.94 -17.86
CA LEU A 49 2.59 -12.12 -17.66
C LEU A 49 1.78 -13.29 -17.08
N LEU A 50 1.04 -13.06 -16.00
CA LEU A 50 0.25 -14.09 -15.33
C LEU A 50 -0.91 -14.58 -16.21
N ARG A 51 -1.53 -13.68 -16.98
CA ARG A 51 -2.63 -14.03 -17.90
C ARG A 51 -2.18 -15.05 -18.94
N LYS A 52 -0.98 -14.85 -19.52
CA LYS A 52 -0.38 -15.79 -20.48
C LYS A 52 -0.14 -17.19 -19.89
N LYS A 53 -0.08 -17.29 -18.56
CA LYS A 53 0.07 -18.54 -17.81
C LYS A 53 -1.26 -19.11 -17.30
N GLY A 54 -2.40 -18.55 -17.73
CA GLY A 54 -3.73 -19.05 -17.39
C GLY A 54 -4.25 -18.61 -16.03
N TYR A 55 -3.65 -17.60 -15.41
CA TYR A 55 -4.12 -17.09 -14.12
C TYR A 55 -5.40 -16.27 -14.25
N HIS A 56 -6.25 -16.41 -13.23
CA HIS A 56 -7.24 -15.40 -12.85
C HIS A 56 -6.53 -14.34 -12.00
N ILE A 57 -6.78 -13.07 -12.29
CA ILE A 57 -5.97 -11.95 -11.80
C ILE A 57 -6.90 -10.97 -11.11
N SER A 58 -6.68 -10.77 -9.83
CA SER A 58 -7.44 -9.83 -9.02
C SER A 58 -6.54 -8.70 -8.51
N LEU A 59 -7.12 -7.52 -8.34
CA LEU A 59 -6.48 -6.37 -7.72
C LEU A 59 -7.21 -6.03 -6.41
N ALA A 60 -6.52 -6.17 -5.28
CA ALA A 60 -7.03 -5.77 -3.97
C ALA A 60 -6.32 -4.48 -3.52
N VAL A 61 -7.10 -3.45 -3.17
CA VAL A 61 -6.60 -2.14 -2.73
C VAL A 61 -7.09 -1.86 -1.31
N ILE A 62 -6.23 -1.27 -0.47
CA ILE A 62 -6.64 -0.79 0.85
C ILE A 62 -6.98 0.70 0.75
N GLY A 63 -8.25 1.05 0.99
CA GLY A 63 -8.73 2.44 1.04
C GLY A 63 -8.70 2.96 2.47
N THR A 64 -7.90 4.01 2.74
CA THR A 64 -7.81 4.64 4.06
C THR A 64 -7.44 6.13 3.94
N LYS A 65 -7.74 6.92 4.97
CA LYS A 65 -7.36 8.35 5.00
C LYS A 65 -5.84 8.51 4.88
N PRO A 66 -5.34 9.41 4.01
CA PRO A 66 -3.91 9.68 3.87
C PRO A 66 -3.22 10.00 5.21
N GLU A 67 -3.90 10.72 6.10
CA GLU A 67 -3.39 11.10 7.41
C GLU A 67 -3.22 9.88 8.33
N LEU A 68 -4.20 8.96 8.34
CA LEU A 68 -4.11 7.70 9.08
C LEU A 68 -3.00 6.80 8.51
N SER A 69 -2.88 6.75 7.19
CA SER A 69 -1.82 6.03 6.49
C SER A 69 -0.46 6.55 6.94
N TYR A 70 -0.22 7.86 6.81
CA TYR A 70 1.05 8.47 7.17
C TYR A 70 1.37 8.31 8.66
N LEU A 71 0.42 8.54 9.57
CA LEU A 71 0.60 8.32 11.01
C LEU A 71 1.06 6.89 11.31
N SER A 72 0.51 5.91 10.61
CA SER A 72 0.91 4.50 10.79
C SER A 72 2.36 4.26 10.33
N THR A 73 2.84 4.98 9.32
CA THR A 73 4.25 4.90 8.92
C THR A 73 5.20 5.48 9.97
N LEU A 74 4.79 6.53 10.68
CA LEU A 74 5.55 7.12 11.79
C LEU A 74 5.61 6.17 12.98
N ILE A 75 4.47 5.61 13.37
CA ILE A 75 4.39 4.60 14.44
C ILE A 75 5.29 3.41 14.11
N ARG A 76 5.21 2.87 12.89
CA ARG A 76 6.06 1.75 12.45
C ARG A 76 7.55 2.09 12.52
N TYR A 77 7.93 3.32 12.19
CA TYR A 77 9.32 3.76 12.31
C TYR A 77 9.78 3.75 13.77
N GLU A 78 9.02 4.37 14.67
CA GLU A 78 9.38 4.46 16.08
C GLU A 78 9.40 3.08 16.77
N GLU A 79 8.48 2.19 16.41
CA GLU A 79 8.48 0.79 16.89
C GLU A 79 9.74 0.04 16.46
N LEU A 80 10.11 0.15 15.19
CA LEU A 80 11.34 -0.45 14.69
C LEU A 80 12.58 0.20 15.31
N TYR A 81 12.53 1.49 15.60
CA TYR A 81 13.61 2.21 16.28
C TYR A 81 13.83 1.69 17.70
N THR A 82 12.75 1.44 18.44
CA THR A 82 12.82 0.82 19.78
C THR A 82 13.48 -0.56 19.74
N ILE A 83 13.25 -1.36 18.69
CA ILE A 83 13.83 -2.70 18.54
C ILE A 83 15.29 -2.63 18.09
N ASN A 84 15.57 -1.88 17.03
CA ASN A 84 16.89 -1.73 16.46
C ASN A 84 17.01 -0.41 15.65
N PRO A 85 17.63 0.63 16.23
CA PRO A 85 17.82 1.92 15.57
C PRO A 85 18.51 1.84 14.20
N ASN A 86 19.39 0.84 14.00
CA ASN A 86 20.13 0.68 12.75
C ASN A 86 19.29 0.08 11.60
N GLN A 87 18.12 -0.49 11.91
CA GLN A 87 17.19 -1.06 10.93
C GLN A 87 15.95 -0.19 10.70
N ALA A 88 15.66 0.75 11.60
CA ALA A 88 14.54 1.67 11.45
C ALA A 88 14.72 2.58 10.23
N ARG A 89 13.71 2.59 9.36
CA ARG A 89 13.69 3.42 8.15
C ARG A 89 12.36 4.14 8.06
N ALA A 90 12.43 5.47 8.08
CA ALA A 90 11.27 6.32 7.89
C ALA A 90 10.79 6.22 6.44
N THR A 91 9.49 6.31 6.24
CA THR A 91 8.91 6.55 4.92
C THR A 91 8.92 8.06 4.67
N PRO A 92 9.66 8.57 3.66
CA PRO A 92 9.62 10.00 3.36
C PRO A 92 8.20 10.42 3.00
N LYS A 93 7.75 11.55 3.55
CA LYS A 93 6.38 12.03 3.35
C LYS A 93 6.08 12.30 1.88
N GLU A 94 7.06 12.81 1.14
CA GLU A 94 6.95 13.11 -0.29
C GLU A 94 6.67 11.83 -1.10
N HIS A 95 7.27 10.70 -0.71
CA HIS A 95 7.04 9.42 -1.38
C HIS A 95 5.65 8.84 -1.07
N HIS A 96 5.15 9.06 0.14
CA HIS A 96 3.79 8.69 0.52
C HIS A 96 2.77 9.55 -0.21
N ASP A 97 2.92 10.87 -0.17
CA ASP A 97 1.98 11.83 -0.73
C ASP A 97 1.94 11.74 -2.26
N GLY A 98 3.08 11.49 -2.92
CA GLY A 98 3.11 11.23 -4.36
C GLY A 98 2.37 9.96 -4.78
N ILE A 99 2.22 8.96 -3.89
CA ILE A 99 1.33 7.81 -4.16
C ILE A 99 -0.13 8.25 -3.99
N VAL A 100 -0.47 8.94 -2.90
CA VAL A 100 -1.83 9.42 -2.63
C VAL A 100 -2.37 10.28 -3.78
N GLU A 101 -1.53 11.15 -4.34
CA GLU A 101 -1.86 12.03 -5.46
C GLU A 101 -2.28 11.25 -6.72
N HIS A 102 -1.61 10.14 -7.02
CA HIS A 102 -1.82 9.38 -8.26
C HIS A 102 -2.65 8.10 -8.10
N LEU A 103 -2.89 7.63 -6.87
CA LEU A 103 -3.46 6.31 -6.63
C LEU A 103 -4.86 6.14 -7.26
N VAL A 104 -5.70 7.17 -7.16
CA VAL A 104 -7.06 7.14 -7.74
C VAL A 104 -7.01 7.10 -9.26
N ASP A 105 -6.17 7.91 -9.88
CA ASP A 105 -6.05 7.97 -11.34
C ASP A 105 -5.42 6.69 -11.90
N ASN A 106 -4.40 6.15 -11.22
CA ASN A 106 -3.80 4.88 -11.58
C ASN A 106 -4.81 3.72 -11.48
N LEU A 107 -5.63 3.69 -10.42
CA LEU A 107 -6.69 2.68 -10.29
C LEU A 107 -7.72 2.82 -11.41
N ARG A 108 -8.12 4.06 -11.75
CA ARG A 108 -9.05 4.31 -12.85
C ARG A 108 -8.51 3.83 -14.20
N GLU A 109 -7.24 4.10 -14.48
CA GLU A 109 -6.58 3.63 -15.69
C GLU A 109 -6.55 2.09 -15.75
N LEU A 110 -6.18 1.43 -14.64
CA LEU A 110 -6.13 -0.04 -14.56
C LEU A 110 -7.52 -0.70 -14.63
N GLU A 111 -8.55 -0.06 -14.08
CA GLU A 111 -9.94 -0.47 -14.21
C GLU A 111 -10.40 -0.40 -15.68
N ASN A 112 -10.07 0.70 -16.37
CA ASN A 112 -10.39 0.89 -17.79
C ASN A 112 -9.65 -0.09 -18.73
N ASP A 113 -8.44 -0.51 -18.35
CA ASP A 113 -7.66 -1.50 -19.09
C ASP A 113 -8.33 -2.89 -19.11
N LYS A 114 -9.25 -3.17 -18.18
CA LYS A 114 -9.94 -4.47 -18.03
C LYS A 114 -8.99 -5.67 -17.97
N LEU A 115 -7.82 -5.47 -17.38
CA LEU A 115 -6.79 -6.51 -17.24
C LEU A 115 -7.05 -7.43 -16.05
N PHE A 116 -7.71 -6.91 -15.02
CA PHE A 116 -8.09 -7.62 -13.82
C PHE A 116 -9.50 -8.19 -13.97
N ASP A 117 -9.67 -9.44 -13.60
CA ASP A 117 -10.97 -10.09 -13.58
C ASP A 117 -11.85 -9.60 -12.43
N ARG A 118 -11.21 -9.13 -11.35
CA ARG A 118 -11.88 -8.62 -10.16
C ARG A 118 -11.05 -7.55 -9.48
N ILE A 119 -11.69 -6.45 -9.10
CA ILE A 119 -11.10 -5.37 -8.31
C ILE A 119 -11.88 -5.27 -7.00
N GLN A 120 -11.16 -5.25 -5.87
CA GLN A 120 -11.75 -5.14 -4.54
C GLN A 120 -11.08 -4.02 -3.74
N ILE A 121 -11.88 -3.30 -2.95
CA ILE A 121 -11.37 -2.29 -2.02
C ILE A 121 -11.72 -2.70 -0.60
N TYR A 122 -10.70 -2.75 0.25
CA TYR A 122 -10.81 -3.12 1.65
C TYR A 122 -10.48 -1.94 2.58
N GLN A 123 -11.11 -1.94 3.75
CA GLN A 123 -10.72 -1.09 4.87
C GLN A 123 -9.85 -1.85 5.87
N ARG A 124 -9.24 -1.12 6.82
CA ARG A 124 -8.27 -1.67 7.80
C ARG A 124 -8.87 -2.72 8.74
N ASP A 125 -10.18 -2.72 8.92
CA ASP A 125 -10.94 -3.69 9.72
C ASP A 125 -11.23 -5.00 8.95
N ARG A 126 -10.75 -5.09 7.69
CA ARG A 126 -10.97 -6.18 6.72
C ARG A 126 -12.34 -6.15 6.04
N THR A 127 -13.12 -5.10 6.23
CA THR A 127 -14.39 -4.92 5.52
C THR A 127 -14.11 -4.68 4.03
N CYS A 128 -14.74 -5.48 3.17
CA CYS A 128 -14.79 -5.23 1.73
C CYS A 128 -15.87 -4.18 1.46
N ILE A 129 -15.49 -3.01 0.97
CA ILE A 129 -16.40 -1.88 0.71
C ILE A 129 -16.69 -1.69 -0.78
N TYR A 130 -16.00 -2.45 -1.64
CA TYR A 130 -16.20 -2.47 -3.07
C TYR A 130 -15.76 -3.80 -3.64
N ASP A 131 -16.55 -4.34 -4.55
CA ASP A 131 -16.25 -5.51 -5.33
C ASP A 131 -16.80 -5.37 -6.76
N SER A 132 -15.92 -5.35 -7.76
CA SER A 132 -16.31 -5.16 -9.16
C SER A 132 -17.19 -6.28 -9.71
N GLU A 133 -17.30 -7.41 -9.01
CA GLU A 133 -18.23 -8.49 -9.36
C GLU A 133 -19.70 -8.12 -9.06
N THR A 134 -19.93 -7.28 -8.04
CA THR A 134 -21.28 -6.95 -7.54
C THR A 134 -21.64 -5.48 -7.65
N ASP A 135 -20.65 -4.59 -7.65
CA ASP A 135 -20.85 -3.15 -7.67
C ASP A 135 -20.70 -2.58 -9.08
N GLU A 136 -21.66 -1.74 -9.49
CA GLU A 136 -21.65 -1.08 -10.81
C GLU A 136 -20.86 0.24 -10.82
N ILE A 137 -20.52 0.77 -9.64
CA ILE A 137 -19.77 2.02 -9.50
C ILE A 137 -18.29 1.77 -9.83
N SER A 138 -17.59 2.77 -10.35
CA SER A 138 -16.13 2.69 -10.55
C SER A 138 -15.38 2.51 -9.22
N ALA A 139 -14.44 1.58 -9.19
CA ALA A 139 -13.52 1.36 -8.07
C ALA A 139 -12.78 2.66 -7.70
N ALA A 140 -12.36 3.44 -8.71
CA ALA A 140 -11.68 4.72 -8.49
C ALA A 140 -12.58 5.73 -7.76
N THR A 141 -13.88 5.75 -8.05
CA THR A 141 -14.84 6.61 -7.35
C THR A 141 -14.99 6.22 -5.88
N VAL A 142 -15.07 4.92 -5.58
CA VAL A 142 -15.13 4.44 -4.19
C VAL A 142 -13.84 4.79 -3.46
N LEU A 143 -12.68 4.54 -4.09
CA LEU A 143 -11.39 4.86 -3.51
C LEU A 143 -11.23 6.37 -3.23
N GLN A 144 -11.64 7.24 -4.16
CA GLN A 144 -11.66 8.70 -3.95
C GLN A 144 -12.46 9.07 -2.69
N GLY A 145 -13.62 8.43 -2.49
CA GLY A 145 -14.44 8.60 -1.30
C GLY A 145 -13.75 8.15 -0.02
N CYS A 146 -13.01 7.03 -0.05
CA CYS A 146 -12.23 6.57 1.09
C CYS A 146 -11.15 7.59 1.48
N LEU A 147 -10.35 8.03 0.51
CA LEU A 147 -9.20 8.90 0.75
C LEU A 147 -9.64 10.31 1.16
N PHE A 148 -10.62 10.88 0.47
CA PHE A 148 -10.91 12.33 0.54
C PHE A 148 -12.35 12.66 0.96
N GLY A 149 -13.19 11.64 1.19
CA GLY A 149 -14.54 11.83 1.73
C GLY A 149 -14.53 12.21 3.21
N LYS A 150 -15.74 12.27 3.80
CA LYS A 150 -15.91 12.55 5.22
C LYS A 150 -15.23 11.49 6.09
N TRP A 151 -14.80 11.91 7.27
CA TRP A 151 -14.30 11.04 8.31
C TRP A 151 -15.46 10.34 9.01
N SER A 152 -15.30 9.05 9.26
CA SER A 152 -16.14 8.28 10.16
C SER A 152 -15.67 8.45 11.60
N LYS A 153 -16.55 8.16 12.56
CA LYS A 153 -16.20 8.15 14.00
C LYS A 153 -15.04 7.19 14.29
N VAL A 154 -15.02 6.04 13.61
CA VAL A 154 -13.96 5.04 13.77
C VAL A 154 -12.62 5.61 13.30
N GLU A 155 -12.58 6.29 12.15
CA GLU A 155 -11.35 6.93 11.66
C GLU A 155 -10.86 8.05 12.61
N GLU A 156 -11.76 8.85 13.16
CA GLU A 156 -11.43 9.88 14.14
C GLU A 156 -10.85 9.29 15.44
N GLU A 157 -11.45 8.20 15.95
CA GLU A 157 -10.96 7.48 17.12
C GLU A 157 -9.60 6.83 16.86
N MET A 158 -9.42 6.21 15.69
CA MET A 158 -8.14 5.65 15.25
C MET A 158 -7.04 6.71 15.15
N MET A 159 -7.39 7.92 14.68
CA MET A 159 -6.44 9.03 14.61
C MET A 159 -5.99 9.45 16.01
N LYS A 160 -6.93 9.63 16.95
CA LYS A 160 -6.61 9.98 18.34
C LYS A 160 -5.72 8.92 19.00
N ALA A 161 -6.11 7.64 18.91
CA ALA A 161 -5.34 6.54 19.48
C ALA A 161 -3.94 6.40 18.84
N GLY A 162 -3.83 6.61 17.53
CA GLY A 162 -2.55 6.59 16.83
C GLY A 162 -1.62 7.74 17.27
N GLN A 163 -2.16 8.95 17.45
CA GLN A 163 -1.39 10.11 17.92
C GLN A 163 -0.90 9.91 19.36
N GLU A 164 -1.74 9.34 20.24
CA GLU A 164 -1.35 8.95 21.60
C GLU A 164 -0.21 7.93 21.57
N ARG A 165 -0.36 6.85 20.79
CA ARG A 165 0.68 5.82 20.64
C ARG A 165 1.99 6.40 20.11
N LEU A 166 1.93 7.28 19.11
CA LEU A 166 3.13 7.91 18.56
C LEU A 166 3.83 8.77 19.61
N ARG A 167 3.09 9.59 20.38
CA ARG A 167 3.67 10.39 21.47
C ARG A 167 4.38 9.52 22.50
N ASP A 168 3.76 8.42 22.90
CA ASP A 168 4.35 7.48 23.87
C ASP A 168 5.65 6.85 23.36
N LEU A 169 5.70 6.49 22.06
CA LEU A 169 6.88 5.93 21.43
C LEU A 169 8.01 6.97 21.31
N CYS A 170 7.71 8.17 20.84
CA CYS A 170 8.68 9.27 20.75
C CYS A 170 9.29 9.59 22.13
N TRP A 171 8.46 9.61 23.18
CA TRP A 171 8.94 9.81 24.55
C TRP A 171 9.90 8.70 24.99
N LYS A 172 9.55 7.43 24.76
CA LYS A 172 10.39 6.27 25.10
C LYS A 172 11.72 6.26 24.35
N ASN A 173 11.72 6.71 23.11
CA ASN A 173 12.90 6.71 22.25
C ASN A 173 13.81 7.94 22.46
N GLY A 174 13.42 8.90 23.32
CA GLY A 174 14.18 10.13 23.54
C GLY A 174 14.08 11.13 22.37
N SER A 175 13.17 10.89 21.43
CA SER A 175 12.88 11.76 20.28
C SER A 175 11.93 12.89 20.69
N SER A 176 12.28 13.67 21.71
CA SER A 176 11.49 14.83 22.10
C SER A 176 11.74 15.98 21.12
N GLY A 177 11.03 15.99 19.99
CA GLY A 177 10.92 17.17 19.12
C GLY A 177 11.29 17.01 17.65
N ILE A 178 10.97 15.88 17.03
CA ILE A 178 11.03 15.77 15.57
C ILE A 178 9.64 15.35 15.11
N PHE A 179 8.78 16.31 14.81
CA PHE A 179 7.73 16.36 13.77
C PHE A 179 6.92 17.64 13.97
#